data_AF-A0A349BAG5-F1
#
_entry.id   AF-A0A349BAG5-F1
#
_cell.length_a   1.000
_cell.length_b   1.000
_cell.length_c   1.000
_cell.angle_alpha   90.00
_cell.angle_beta   90.00
_cell.angle_gamma   90.00
#
_symmetry.space_group_name_H-M   'P 1'
#
loop_
_entity.id
_entity.type
_entity.pdbx_description
1 polymer ?
#
loop_
_entity_poly.entity_id
_entity_poly.type
_entity_poly.pdbx_seq_one_letter_code
_entity_poly.pdbx_strand_id
1 'polypeptide(L)'
;MSEADAVALVDRPAAVDDLFADLRSLGVAEGATVLVHSSLSRLGYICGGAQAVVAALLQAVGPDGTVAMPTHSSNLSDPAAWVNPPVP
;
A
#
# COMPACT_ATOMS: atom_id res chain seq x y z
N MET A 1 -3.25 -8.66 12.50
CA MET A 1 -2.94 -9.84 11.68
C MET A 1 -1.51 -10.22 12.02
N SER A 2 -1.30 -11.45 12.46
CA SER A 2 0.04 -12.00 12.67
C SER A 2 0.68 -12.39 11.33
N GLU A 3 1.97 -12.64 11.32
CA GLU A 3 2.65 -13.16 10.12
C GLU A 3 2.11 -14.52 9.69
N ALA A 4 1.82 -15.41 10.65
CA ALA A 4 1.22 -16.72 10.37
C ALA A 4 -0.15 -16.59 9.67
N ASP A 5 -0.97 -15.61 10.08
CA ASP A 5 -2.23 -15.31 9.41
C ASP A 5 -2.00 -14.84 7.96
N ALA A 6 -0.97 -14.02 7.73
CA ALA A 6 -0.65 -13.51 6.38
C ALA A 6 -0.17 -14.63 5.45
N VAL A 7 0.62 -15.58 5.96
CA VAL A 7 1.06 -16.76 5.21
C VAL A 7 -0.12 -17.67 4.87
N ALA A 8 -1.04 -17.87 5.80
CA ALA A 8 -2.22 -18.71 5.58
C ALA A 8 -3.23 -18.14 4.56
N LEU A 9 -3.14 -16.85 4.23
CA LEU A 9 -4.03 -16.18 3.27
C LEU A 9 -3.65 -16.39 1.80
N VAL A 10 -2.44 -16.89 1.51
CA VAL A 10 -1.92 -16.98 0.14
C VAL A 10 -1.30 -18.34 -0.13
N ASP A 11 -1.50 -18.88 -1.34
CA ASP A 11 -0.89 -20.15 -1.74
C ASP A 11 0.63 -20.05 -1.92
N ARG A 12 1.11 -18.84 -2.28
CA ARG A 12 2.53 -18.50 -2.38
C ARG A 12 2.76 -17.03 -2.01
N PRO A 13 3.91 -16.70 -1.40
CA PRO A 13 4.32 -15.31 -1.22
C PRO A 13 4.38 -14.54 -2.54
N ALA A 14 3.88 -13.31 -2.54
CA ALA A 14 4.11 -12.38 -3.65
C ALA A 14 5.49 -11.73 -3.51
N ALA A 15 6.19 -11.55 -4.63
CA ALA A 15 7.39 -10.74 -4.72
C ALA A 15 7.13 -9.45 -5.52
N VAL A 16 8.16 -8.59 -5.63
CA VAL A 16 8.07 -7.31 -6.37
C VAL A 16 7.59 -7.52 -7.80
N ASP A 17 8.11 -8.54 -8.50
CA ASP A 17 7.76 -8.81 -9.90
C ASP A 17 6.31 -9.29 -10.06
N ASP A 18 5.79 -10.07 -9.11
CA ASP A 18 4.37 -10.47 -9.11
C ASP A 18 3.48 -9.24 -8.96
N LEU A 19 3.78 -8.36 -8.00
CA LEU A 19 3.03 -7.13 -7.76
C LEU A 19 3.10 -6.16 -8.94
N PHE A 20 4.27 -6.04 -9.59
CA PHE A 20 4.43 -5.24 -10.80
C PHE A 20 3.56 -5.78 -11.93
N ALA A 21 3.56 -7.10 -12.17
CA ALA A 21 2.74 -7.73 -13.18
C ALA A 21 1.24 -7.52 -12.92
N ASP A 22 0.79 -7.67 -11.66
CA ASP A 22 -0.59 -7.43 -11.26
C ASP A 22 -0.99 -5.97 -11.47
N LEU A 23 -0.14 -5.00 -11.09
CA LEU A 23 -0.40 -3.56 -11.31
C LEU A 23 -0.50 -3.23 -12.80
N ARG A 24 0.37 -3.80 -13.64
CA ARG A 24 0.28 -3.65 -15.10
C ARG A 24 -1.02 -4.26 -15.65
N SER A 25 -1.39 -5.45 -15.17
CA SER A 25 -2.63 -6.11 -15.56
C SER A 25 -3.88 -5.33 -15.14
N LEU A 26 -3.81 -4.61 -14.01
CA LEU A 26 -4.86 -3.69 -13.55
C LEU A 26 -4.95 -2.40 -14.37
N GLY A 27 -3.97 -2.13 -15.24
CA GLY A 27 -3.95 -0.97 -16.13
C GLY A 27 -3.07 0.19 -15.66
N VAL A 28 -2.19 0.00 -14.67
CA VAL A 28 -1.20 1.02 -14.30
C VAL A 28 -0.18 1.16 -15.42
N ALA A 29 -0.33 2.22 -16.20
CA ALA A 29 0.52 2.53 -17.35
C ALA A 29 1.81 3.26 -16.95
N GLU A 30 2.81 3.20 -17.83
CA GLU A 30 4.04 3.98 -17.67
C GLU A 30 3.72 5.46 -17.87
N GLY A 31 4.31 6.34 -17.07
CA GLY A 31 3.97 7.76 -17.01
C GLY A 31 2.64 8.06 -16.30
N ALA A 32 1.98 7.07 -15.69
CA ALA A 32 0.73 7.31 -14.96
C ALA A 32 0.95 8.10 -13.66
N THR A 33 -0.01 8.95 -13.33
CA THR A 33 -0.15 9.56 -12.00
C THR A 33 -1.21 8.80 -11.22
N VAL A 34 -0.80 8.20 -10.10
CA VAL A 34 -1.68 7.40 -9.23
C VAL A 34 -1.71 7.95 -7.80
N LEU A 35 -2.90 8.00 -7.21
CA LEU A 35 -3.09 8.22 -5.77
C LEU A 35 -3.44 6.87 -5.13
N VAL A 36 -2.57 6.36 -4.26
CA VAL A 36 -2.67 5.00 -3.73
C VAL A 36 -3.17 5.02 -2.29
N HIS A 37 -4.20 4.20 -2.04
CA HIS A 37 -4.58 3.73 -0.72
C HIS A 37 -4.40 2.22 -0.69
N SER A 38 -3.78 1.69 0.35
CA SER A 38 -3.47 0.26 0.43
C SER A 38 -3.79 -0.32 1.80
N SER A 39 -4.02 -1.62 1.82
CA SER A 39 -4.14 -2.43 3.02
C SER A 39 -3.17 -3.59 2.90
N LEU A 40 -1.98 -3.47 3.49
CA LEU A 40 -0.92 -4.49 3.37
C LEU A 40 -1.40 -5.87 3.83
N SER A 41 -2.20 -5.93 4.90
CA SER A 41 -2.75 -7.18 5.40
C SER A 41 -3.72 -7.87 4.44
N ARG A 42 -4.39 -7.12 3.54
CA ARG A 42 -5.30 -7.70 2.52
C ARG A 42 -4.53 -8.37 1.38
N LEU A 43 -3.25 -8.05 1.20
CA LEU A 43 -2.40 -8.68 0.19
C LEU A 43 -1.81 -10.02 0.65
N GLY A 44 -1.98 -10.37 1.93
CA GLY A 44 -1.35 -11.56 2.53
C GLY A 44 0.16 -11.40 2.69
N TYR A 45 0.89 -12.51 2.64
CA TYR A 45 2.34 -12.49 2.82
C TYR A 45 3.08 -12.04 1.55
N ILE A 46 3.89 -10.99 1.70
CA ILE A 46 4.72 -10.41 0.63
C ILE A 46 6.19 -10.50 1.05
N CYS A 47 7.02 -11.10 0.21
CA CYS A 47 8.47 -11.10 0.38
C CYS A 47 8.99 -9.65 0.31
N GLY A 48 9.41 -9.09 1.45
CA GLY A 48 9.84 -7.70 1.56
C GLY A 48 8.76 -6.71 1.96
N GLY A 49 7.54 -7.18 2.27
CA GLY A 49 6.48 -6.38 2.89
C GLY A 49 6.16 -5.06 2.17
N ALA A 50 6.08 -3.97 2.94
CA ALA A 50 5.72 -2.64 2.42
C ALA A 50 6.71 -2.14 1.36
N GLN A 51 8.01 -2.41 1.54
CA GLN A 51 9.07 -2.00 0.61
C GLN A 51 8.87 -2.62 -0.77
N ALA A 52 8.45 -3.89 -0.82
CA ALA A 52 8.17 -4.56 -2.07
C ALA A 52 6.98 -3.93 -2.81
N VAL A 53 5.93 -3.53 -2.10
CA VAL A 53 4.78 -2.82 -2.67
C VAL A 53 5.19 -1.46 -3.24
N VAL A 54 6.00 -0.69 -2.51
CA VAL A 54 6.51 0.61 -2.98
C VAL A 54 7.38 0.42 -4.23
N ALA A 55 8.29 -0.56 -4.22
CA ALA A 55 9.13 -0.86 -5.37
C ALA A 55 8.30 -1.22 -6.61
N ALA A 56 7.30 -2.08 -6.46
CA ALA A 56 6.42 -2.48 -7.56
C ALA A 56 5.59 -1.31 -8.11
N LEU A 57 5.07 -0.43 -7.25
CA LEU A 57 4.35 0.78 -7.67
C LEU A 57 5.25 1.73 -8.47
N LEU A 58 6.46 2.02 -7.97
CA LEU A 58 7.43 2.86 -8.65
C LEU A 58 7.86 2.26 -9.99
N GLN A 59 8.07 0.94 -10.04
CA GLN A 59 8.38 0.22 -11.27
C GLN A 59 7.22 0.25 -12.27
N ALA A 60 5.98 0.14 -11.81
CA ALA A 60 4.79 0.15 -12.67
C ALA A 60 4.55 1.50 -13.36
N VAL A 61 4.69 2.60 -12.61
CA VAL A 61 4.51 3.96 -13.18
C VAL A 61 5.75 4.44 -13.95
N GLY A 62 6.92 3.89 -13.68
CA GLY A 62 8.18 4.27 -14.34
C GLY A 62 8.72 5.65 -13.89
N PRO A 63 9.87 6.07 -14.44
CA PRO A 63 10.57 7.29 -14.01
C PRO A 63 9.81 8.58 -14.30
N ASP A 64 8.96 8.59 -15.35
CA ASP A 64 8.13 9.73 -15.73
C ASP A 64 6.74 9.71 -15.07
N GLY A 65 6.44 8.69 -14.27
CA GLY A 65 5.19 8.55 -13.54
C GLY A 65 5.20 9.26 -12.18
N THR A 66 4.05 9.26 -11.51
CA THR A 66 3.90 9.84 -10.17
C THR A 66 3.10 8.92 -9.26
N VAL A 67 3.64 8.62 -8.08
CA VAL A 67 2.91 7.94 -7.00
C VAL A 67 2.68 8.95 -5.87
N ALA A 68 1.42 9.18 -5.52
CA ALA A 68 1.03 9.95 -4.35
C ALA A 68 0.33 9.04 -3.33
N MET A 69 0.50 9.33 -2.04
CA MET A 69 -0.23 8.67 -0.95
C MET A 69 -0.64 9.71 0.09
N PRO A 70 -1.84 9.60 0.68
CA PRO A 70 -2.23 10.52 1.76
C PRO A 70 -1.44 10.25 3.04
N THR A 71 -0.81 11.29 3.59
CA THR A 71 -0.04 11.25 4.84
C THR A 71 -0.73 12.09 5.91
N HIS A 72 -2.01 11.79 6.16
CA HIS A 72 -2.80 12.53 7.14
C HIS A 72 -2.25 12.40 8.57
N SER A 73 -2.33 13.49 9.34
CA SER A 73 -1.86 13.60 10.72
C SER A 73 -2.98 14.10 11.64
N SER A 74 -4.15 13.45 11.61
CA SER A 74 -5.37 13.90 12.34
C SER A 74 -5.17 14.08 13.85
N ASN A 75 -4.20 13.38 14.44
CA ASN A 75 -3.86 13.53 15.86
C ASN A 75 -3.26 14.91 16.21
N LEU A 76 -2.95 15.75 15.22
CA LEU A 76 -2.51 17.15 15.40
C LEU A 76 -3.67 18.16 15.28
N SER A 77 -4.92 17.71 15.14
CA SER A 77 -6.08 18.61 15.16
C SER A 77 -6.38 19.10 16.59
N ASP A 78 -7.23 20.12 16.70
CA ASP A 78 -7.78 20.57 17.99
C ASP A 78 -8.49 19.39 18.71
N PRO A 79 -8.10 19.05 19.95
CA PRO A 79 -8.72 17.96 20.71
C PRO A 79 -10.19 18.20 21.03
N ALA A 80 -10.68 19.46 20.99
CA ALA A 80 -12.09 19.77 21.17
C ALA A 80 -13.00 19.11 20.12
N ALA A 81 -12.43 18.76 18.95
CA ALA A 81 -13.16 18.06 17.88
C ALA A 81 -13.01 16.53 17.91
N TRP A 82 -12.25 15.96 18.87
CA TRP A 82 -12.00 14.52 18.90
C TRP A 82 -13.21 13.75 19.42
N VAL A 83 -13.57 12.68 18.71
CA VAL A 83 -14.68 11.78 19.06
C VAL A 83 -14.28 10.31 19.12
N ASN A 84 -13.02 9.98 18.79
CA ASN A 84 -12.57 8.58 18.68
C ASN A 84 -11.16 8.33 19.28
N PRO A 85 -11.04 8.23 20.62
CA PRO A 85 -12.04 8.63 21.61
C PRO A 85 -11.99 10.16 21.87
N PRO A 86 -13.01 10.75 22.51
CA PRO A 86 -12.92 12.11 23.04
C PRO A 86 -11.95 12.17 24.23
N VAL A 87 -11.50 13.39 24.58
CA VAL A 87 -10.66 13.68 25.77
C VAL A 87 -11.37 14.65 26.72
N PRO A 88 -11.12 14.59 28.04
CA PRO A 88 -11.71 15.51 29.03
C PRO A 88 -11.34 16.99 28.81
#